data_AF-A0A2E4I8X4-F1
#
_entry.id   AF-A0A2E4I8X4-F1
#
_cell.length_a   1.000
_cell.length_b   1.000
_cell.length_c   1.000
_cell.angle_alpha   90.00
_cell.angle_beta   90.00
_cell.angle_gamma   90.00
#
_symmetry.space_group_name_H-M   'P 1'
#
loop_
_entity.id
_entity.type
_entity.pdbx_description
1 polymer ?
#
loop_
_entity_poly.entity_id
_entity_poly.type
_entity_poly.pdbx_seq_one_letter_code
_entity_poly.pdbx_strand_id
1 'polypeptide(L)'
;MDPQVLMLSAVIAARTKNIKIGSSIHRPLMKLAAEELSERALPHERYAFDNLMLDDPFQTAEQISIIDQVSKGRFIYGAGARSRGSDDRRDYFYEFLEVMKQLWTEDTFSGFEGKYYNYPAFYEPYLSIPKPYQKPYPPMLLPVDSQQSFVPMGTLGYKIAIGAGSSTHNLRGTTVQLEDVKNYRKAWKDAGHEGEPTTVVRIPTLLADTKEEAERLSDELMVLARHYFNGRIGIGSTDAGSASPDTTAEVNLFGTAEDVVEKIEVLREQYSTDEIMFEVNWTSSVPRDVVTNTIRILSDKVIPKFK
;
A
#
# COMPACT_ATOMS: atom_id res chain seq x y z
N MET A 1 -14.66 8.64 -7.01
CA MET A 1 -14.16 7.43 -7.69
C MET A 1 -12.66 7.50 -7.58
N ASP A 2 -12.06 6.53 -6.90
CA ASP A 2 -10.61 6.48 -6.77
C ASP A 2 -10.00 6.26 -8.17
N PRO A 3 -8.85 6.86 -8.50
CA PRO A 3 -8.20 6.63 -9.78
C PRO A 3 -7.91 5.13 -9.93
N GLN A 4 -8.12 4.58 -11.13
CA GLN A 4 -7.79 3.18 -11.42
C GLN A 4 -6.26 2.98 -11.38
N VAL A 5 -5.74 2.62 -10.20
CA VAL A 5 -4.31 2.54 -9.92
C VAL A 5 -3.58 1.52 -10.80
N LEU A 6 -4.27 0.45 -11.22
CA LEU A 6 -3.72 -0.54 -12.14
C LEU A 6 -3.50 0.04 -13.55
N MET A 7 -4.46 0.81 -14.07
CA MET A 7 -4.29 1.51 -15.35
C MET A 7 -3.13 2.51 -15.30
N LEU A 8 -3.03 3.30 -14.22
CA LEU A 8 -1.93 4.25 -14.06
C LEU A 8 -0.58 3.51 -14.01
N SER A 9 -0.52 2.38 -13.30
CA SER A 9 0.67 1.53 -13.24
C SER A 9 1.06 0.99 -14.62
N ALA A 10 0.10 0.57 -15.44
CA ALA A 10 0.34 0.12 -16.81
C ALA A 10 0.95 1.25 -17.69
N VAL A 11 0.42 2.47 -17.59
CA VAL A 11 0.93 3.63 -18.33
C VAL A 11 2.37 3.96 -17.92
N ILE A 12 2.68 3.93 -16.63
CA ILE A 12 4.03 4.14 -16.12
C ILE A 12 4.96 3.00 -16.56
N ALA A 13 4.47 1.75 -16.55
CA ALA A 13 5.23 0.57 -16.98
C ALA A 13 5.69 0.69 -18.43
N ALA A 14 4.80 1.11 -19.32
CA ALA A 14 5.11 1.28 -20.73
C ALA A 14 6.11 2.41 -21.00
N ARG A 15 6.21 3.42 -20.12
CA ARG A 15 7.02 4.64 -20.32
C ARG A 15 8.35 4.64 -19.58
N THR A 16 8.61 3.63 -18.77
CA THR A 16 9.80 3.56 -17.91
C THR A 16 10.52 2.24 -18.08
N LYS A 17 11.82 2.20 -17.77
CA LYS A 17 12.64 0.98 -17.94
C LYS A 17 13.44 0.61 -16.69
N ASN A 18 13.89 1.59 -15.91
CA ASN A 18 14.89 1.39 -14.87
C ASN A 18 14.36 1.69 -13.46
N ILE A 19 13.04 1.68 -13.28
CA ILE A 19 12.40 1.91 -11.97
C ILE A 19 11.41 0.79 -11.67
N LYS A 20 11.32 0.36 -10.42
CA LYS A 20 10.20 -0.47 -9.95
C LYS A 20 8.91 0.35 -9.97
N ILE A 21 7.78 -0.32 -10.11
CA ILE A 21 6.46 0.31 -10.22
C ILE A 21 5.56 -0.34 -9.19
N GLY A 22 4.98 0.45 -8.30
CA GLY A 22 3.99 -0.03 -7.35
C GLY A 22 2.64 0.62 -7.60
N SER A 23 1.55 -0.14 -7.45
CA SER A 23 0.29 0.50 -7.08
C SER A 23 0.38 0.96 -5.62
N SER A 24 -0.19 2.11 -5.29
CA SER A 24 -0.23 2.56 -3.90
C SER A 24 -1.04 1.59 -3.04
N ILE A 25 -2.34 1.50 -3.29
CA ILE A 25 -3.22 0.43 -2.81
C ILE A 25 -4.32 0.23 -3.85
N HIS A 26 -4.35 -0.91 -4.52
CA HIS A 26 -5.52 -1.38 -5.26
C HIS A 26 -6.50 -1.99 -4.26
N ARG A 27 -7.75 -1.50 -4.26
CA ARG A 27 -8.81 -1.94 -3.35
C ARG A 27 -9.98 -2.46 -4.18
N PRO A 28 -10.10 -3.79 -4.37
CA PRO A 28 -11.25 -4.33 -5.11
C PRO A 28 -12.55 -3.96 -4.40
N LEU A 29 -13.56 -3.58 -5.18
CA LEU A 29 -14.92 -3.40 -4.71
C LEU A 29 -15.49 -4.77 -4.35
N MET A 30 -15.69 -4.97 -3.06
CA MET A 30 -16.22 -6.20 -2.48
C MET A 30 -17.41 -5.86 -1.59
N LYS A 31 -18.38 -6.78 -1.52
CA LYS A 31 -19.60 -6.63 -0.73
C LYS A 31 -19.99 -7.96 -0.10
N LEU A 32 -20.24 -7.98 1.21
CA LEU A 32 -20.81 -9.16 1.87
C LEU A 32 -22.33 -9.23 1.60
N ALA A 33 -22.90 -10.44 1.64
CA ALA A 33 -24.29 -10.70 1.24
C ALA A 33 -25.36 -9.87 1.97
N ALA A 34 -25.09 -9.44 3.21
CA ALA A 34 -25.98 -8.61 4.03
C ALA A 34 -25.32 -7.28 4.45
N GLU A 35 -24.32 -6.84 3.70
CA GLU A 35 -23.60 -5.63 4.06
C GLU A 35 -24.41 -4.37 3.77
N GLU A 36 -24.51 -3.53 4.79
CA GLU A 36 -25.01 -2.17 4.68
C GLU A 36 -23.87 -1.18 4.78
N LEU A 37 -23.93 -0.14 3.96
CA LEU A 37 -22.94 0.92 4.01
C LEU A 37 -23.16 1.77 5.26
N SER A 38 -22.07 2.16 5.93
CA SER A 38 -22.11 3.08 7.07
C SER A 38 -22.99 4.31 6.78
N GLU A 39 -23.74 4.78 7.77
CA GLU A 39 -24.50 6.02 7.68
C GLU A 39 -23.62 7.24 7.35
N ARG A 40 -22.32 7.17 7.70
CA ARG A 40 -21.33 8.22 7.44
C ARG A 40 -20.73 8.17 6.03
N ALA A 41 -21.07 7.16 5.24
CA ALA A 41 -20.50 7.00 3.91
C ALA A 41 -20.89 8.16 3.00
N LEU A 42 -19.92 8.64 2.23
CA LEU A 42 -20.10 9.76 1.31
C LEU A 42 -21.08 9.40 0.18
N PRO A 43 -21.78 10.38 -0.42
CA PRO A 43 -22.75 10.10 -1.50
C PRO A 43 -22.16 9.28 -2.65
N HIS A 44 -20.90 9.52 -3.01
CA HIS A 44 -20.23 8.78 -4.08
C HIS A 44 -19.80 7.37 -3.65
N GLU A 45 -19.50 7.15 -2.37
CA GLU A 45 -19.22 5.81 -1.82
C GLU A 45 -20.51 4.97 -1.81
N ARG A 46 -21.64 5.59 -1.46
CA ARG A 46 -22.96 4.97 -1.54
C ARG A 46 -23.34 4.59 -2.97
N TYR A 47 -23.18 5.53 -3.90
CA TYR A 47 -23.43 5.24 -5.31
C TYR A 47 -22.56 4.07 -5.80
N ALA A 48 -21.27 4.07 -5.47
CA ALA A 48 -20.36 3.00 -5.84
C ALA A 48 -20.80 1.63 -5.27
N PHE A 49 -21.14 1.59 -3.99
CA PHE A 49 -21.56 0.36 -3.31
C PHE A 49 -22.87 -0.23 -3.82
N ASP A 50 -23.81 0.62 -4.24
CA ASP A 50 -25.14 0.20 -4.68
C ASP A 50 -25.20 -0.11 -6.19
N ASN A 51 -24.33 0.51 -7.00
CA ASN A 51 -24.50 0.52 -8.47
C ASN A 51 -23.31 -0.03 -9.26
N LEU A 52 -22.11 -0.14 -8.69
CA LEU A 52 -20.95 -0.66 -9.42
C LEU A 52 -20.82 -2.18 -9.25
N MET A 53 -20.26 -2.82 -10.28
CA MET A 53 -19.97 -4.26 -10.25
C MET A 53 -18.82 -4.54 -9.30
N LEU A 54 -18.93 -5.65 -8.56
CA LEU A 54 -17.84 -6.14 -7.72
C LEU A 54 -16.66 -6.55 -8.60
N ASP A 55 -15.45 -6.31 -8.11
CA ASP A 55 -14.25 -6.69 -8.84
C ASP A 55 -14.09 -8.21 -8.86
N ASP A 56 -13.82 -8.73 -10.06
CA ASP A 56 -13.57 -10.14 -10.30
C ASP A 56 -12.08 -10.47 -10.11
N PRO A 57 -11.71 -11.46 -9.26
CA PRO A 57 -10.32 -11.87 -9.11
C PRO A 57 -9.70 -12.33 -10.43
N PHE A 58 -10.45 -12.90 -11.37
CA PHE A 58 -9.90 -13.32 -12.67
C PHE A 58 -9.47 -12.12 -13.51
N GLN A 59 -10.36 -11.12 -13.65
CA GLN A 59 -10.04 -9.89 -14.37
C GLN A 59 -8.87 -9.13 -13.72
N THR A 60 -8.82 -9.09 -12.39
CA THR A 60 -7.73 -8.44 -11.66
C THR A 60 -6.41 -9.18 -11.85
N ALA A 61 -6.42 -10.51 -11.83
CA ALA A 61 -5.27 -11.35 -12.11
C ALA A 61 -4.69 -11.10 -13.51
N GLU A 62 -5.55 -10.99 -14.52
CA GLU A 62 -5.17 -10.66 -15.90
C GLU A 62 -4.53 -9.27 -16.00
N GLN A 63 -5.16 -8.24 -15.44
CA GLN A 63 -4.64 -6.88 -15.47
C GLN A 63 -3.25 -6.78 -14.84
N ILE A 64 -3.07 -7.38 -13.67
CA ILE A 64 -1.78 -7.41 -12.96
C ILE A 64 -0.73 -8.15 -13.79
N SER A 65 -1.07 -9.29 -14.38
CA SER A 65 -0.16 -10.03 -15.25
C SER A 65 0.28 -9.19 -16.45
N ILE A 66 -0.64 -8.45 -17.09
CA ILE A 66 -0.32 -7.56 -18.21
C ILE A 66 0.64 -6.46 -17.76
N ILE A 67 0.38 -5.81 -16.62
CA ILE A 67 1.26 -4.78 -16.07
C ILE A 67 2.65 -5.37 -15.80
N ASP A 68 2.71 -6.55 -15.18
CA ASP A 68 3.96 -7.20 -14.85
C ASP A 68 4.77 -7.58 -16.11
N GLN A 69 4.10 -8.11 -17.15
CA GLN A 69 4.70 -8.40 -18.45
C GLN A 69 5.23 -7.15 -19.16
N VAL A 70 4.42 -6.09 -19.25
CA VAL A 70 4.83 -4.80 -19.85
C VAL A 70 5.98 -4.18 -19.05
N SER A 71 5.94 -4.31 -17.74
CA SER A 71 7.00 -3.83 -16.85
C SER A 71 8.26 -4.70 -16.90
N LYS A 72 8.21 -5.90 -17.49
CA LYS A 72 9.29 -6.91 -17.43
C LYS A 72 9.70 -7.26 -16.01
N GLY A 73 8.70 -7.50 -15.16
CA GLY A 73 8.90 -7.92 -13.78
C GLY A 73 9.31 -6.82 -12.81
N ARG A 74 8.99 -5.56 -13.12
CA ARG A 74 9.26 -4.41 -12.24
C ARG A 74 8.07 -4.05 -11.35
N PHE A 75 6.93 -4.72 -11.53
CA PHE A 75 5.70 -4.38 -10.84
C PHE A 75 5.64 -5.00 -9.43
N ILE A 76 5.20 -4.20 -8.46
CA ILE A 76 4.86 -4.61 -7.10
C ILE A 76 3.38 -4.31 -6.93
N TYR A 77 2.59 -5.33 -6.61
CA TYR A 77 1.16 -5.16 -6.42
C TYR A 77 0.87 -4.69 -4.99
N GLY A 78 0.67 -3.38 -4.83
CA GLY A 78 0.15 -2.81 -3.60
C GLY A 78 -1.33 -3.17 -3.48
N ALA A 79 -1.66 -4.11 -2.60
CA ALA A 79 -2.98 -4.71 -2.47
C ALA A 79 -3.60 -4.34 -1.13
N GLY A 80 -4.91 -4.07 -1.07
CA GLY A 80 -5.59 -3.87 0.19
C GLY A 80 -7.09 -3.94 0.07
N ALA A 81 -7.79 -3.84 1.20
CA ALA A 81 -9.24 -3.84 1.26
C ALA A 81 -9.74 -2.87 2.31
N ARG A 82 -11.00 -2.46 2.22
CA ARG A 82 -11.69 -1.72 3.28
C ARG A 82 -12.18 -2.70 4.36
N SER A 83 -11.25 -3.40 5.01
CA SER A 83 -11.54 -4.50 5.96
C SER A 83 -11.36 -4.12 7.44
N ARG A 84 -11.01 -2.86 7.73
CA ARG A 84 -10.78 -2.40 9.10
C ARG A 84 -12.00 -2.66 9.98
N GLY A 85 -11.81 -3.42 11.05
CA GLY A 85 -12.87 -3.76 12.03
C GLY A 85 -13.82 -4.87 11.58
N SER A 86 -13.55 -5.56 10.47
CA SER A 86 -14.36 -6.70 9.99
C SER A 86 -13.45 -7.86 9.60
N ASP A 87 -13.49 -8.93 10.39
CA ASP A 87 -12.78 -10.17 10.10
C ASP A 87 -13.31 -10.81 8.81
N ASP A 88 -14.63 -10.82 8.59
CA ASP A 88 -15.23 -11.33 7.36
C ASP A 88 -14.74 -10.60 6.10
N ARG A 89 -14.59 -9.26 6.13
CA ARG A 89 -14.03 -8.55 4.98
C ARG A 89 -12.55 -8.84 4.76
N ARG A 90 -11.81 -9.10 5.83
CA ARG A 90 -10.39 -9.47 5.74
C ARG A 90 -10.25 -10.86 5.12
N ASP A 91 -11.03 -11.82 5.58
CA ASP A 91 -11.05 -13.18 5.05
C ASP A 91 -11.51 -13.19 3.58
N TYR A 92 -12.52 -12.39 3.25
CA TYR A 92 -12.96 -12.21 1.85
C TYR A 92 -11.82 -11.69 0.95
N PHE A 93 -11.08 -10.70 1.42
CA PHE A 93 -9.94 -10.19 0.67
C PHE A 93 -8.80 -11.20 0.55
N TYR A 94 -8.53 -12.00 1.59
CA TYR A 94 -7.52 -13.05 1.50
C TYR A 94 -7.91 -14.14 0.49
N GLU A 95 -9.17 -14.53 0.48
CA GLU A 95 -9.71 -15.47 -0.50
C GLU A 95 -9.58 -14.92 -1.94
N PHE A 96 -9.86 -13.62 -2.13
CA PHE A 96 -9.61 -12.94 -3.41
C PHE A 96 -8.15 -13.05 -3.85
N LEU A 97 -7.19 -12.82 -2.94
CA LEU A 97 -5.76 -12.97 -3.24
C LEU A 97 -5.38 -14.41 -3.55
N GLU A 98 -5.96 -15.39 -2.86
CA GLU A 98 -5.70 -16.81 -3.08
C GLU A 98 -6.16 -17.27 -4.47
N VAL A 99 -7.35 -16.87 -4.90
CA VAL A 99 -7.84 -17.14 -6.27
C VAL A 99 -6.84 -16.58 -7.30
N MET A 100 -6.38 -15.34 -7.15
CA MET A 100 -5.40 -14.77 -8.09
C MET A 100 -4.06 -15.53 -8.08
N LYS A 101 -3.55 -15.90 -6.90
CA LYS A 101 -2.32 -16.69 -6.78
C LYS A 101 -2.46 -18.03 -7.51
N GLN A 102 -3.59 -18.71 -7.35
CA GLN A 102 -3.88 -19.97 -8.02
C GLN A 102 -3.90 -19.79 -9.54
N LEU A 103 -4.60 -18.76 -10.05
CA LEU A 103 -4.64 -18.43 -11.47
C LEU A 103 -3.25 -18.17 -12.07
N TRP A 104 -2.33 -17.58 -11.31
CA TRP A 104 -0.97 -17.36 -11.77
C TRP A 104 -0.07 -18.59 -11.69
N THR A 105 -0.31 -19.49 -10.73
CA THR A 105 0.61 -20.60 -10.44
C THR A 105 0.23 -21.92 -11.09
N GLU A 106 -1.05 -22.17 -11.32
CA GLU A 106 -1.51 -23.42 -11.93
C GLU A 106 -1.52 -23.33 -13.46
N ASP A 107 -0.99 -24.34 -14.15
CA ASP A 107 -1.06 -24.38 -15.62
C ASP A 107 -2.51 -24.53 -16.12
N THR A 108 -3.38 -25.16 -15.33
CA THR A 108 -4.81 -25.30 -15.57
C THR A 108 -5.54 -25.11 -14.25
N PHE A 109 -6.50 -24.19 -14.23
CA PHE A 109 -7.20 -23.83 -13.00
C PHE A 109 -8.06 -25.00 -12.50
N SER A 110 -7.70 -25.54 -11.34
CA SER A 110 -8.34 -26.74 -10.78
C SER A 110 -9.69 -26.48 -10.12
N GLY A 111 -10.17 -25.24 -10.13
CA GLY A 111 -11.33 -24.81 -9.36
C GLY A 111 -10.92 -24.26 -8.00
N PHE A 112 -11.83 -23.54 -7.36
CA PHE A 112 -11.65 -22.94 -6.05
C PHE A 112 -12.94 -23.06 -5.26
N GLU A 113 -12.89 -23.64 -4.07
CA GLU A 113 -14.02 -23.80 -3.17
C GLU A 113 -13.71 -23.09 -1.85
N GLY A 114 -14.18 -21.85 -1.75
CA GLY A 114 -14.03 -21.01 -0.56
C GLY A 114 -15.36 -20.52 0.00
N LYS A 115 -15.28 -19.66 1.01
CA LYS A 115 -16.45 -19.09 1.70
C LYS A 115 -17.12 -18.02 0.84
N TYR A 116 -16.37 -17.31 0.01
CA TYR A 116 -16.84 -16.17 -0.77
C TYR A 116 -16.80 -16.41 -2.28
N TYR A 117 -15.88 -17.24 -2.74
CA TYR A 117 -15.67 -17.61 -4.12
C TYR A 117 -15.85 -19.11 -4.29
N ASN A 118 -16.65 -19.49 -5.29
CA ASN A 118 -16.79 -20.88 -5.69
C ASN A 118 -16.74 -20.93 -7.22
N TYR A 119 -15.63 -21.43 -7.73
CA TYR A 119 -15.36 -21.56 -9.16
C TYR A 119 -15.14 -23.03 -9.49
N PRO A 120 -15.86 -23.59 -10.49
CA PRO A 120 -15.57 -24.94 -10.94
C PRO A 120 -14.20 -24.99 -11.63
N ALA A 121 -13.64 -26.19 -11.75
CA ALA A 121 -12.45 -26.41 -12.57
C ALA A 121 -12.75 -26.06 -14.04
N PHE A 122 -11.80 -25.40 -14.71
CA PHE A 122 -11.89 -25.14 -16.14
C PHE A 122 -10.63 -25.67 -16.81
N TYR A 123 -10.81 -26.71 -17.65
CA TYR A 123 -9.70 -27.37 -18.36
C TYR A 123 -9.37 -26.72 -19.70
N GLU A 124 -10.22 -25.82 -20.17
CA GLU A 124 -10.00 -25.16 -21.44
C GLU A 124 -8.89 -24.10 -21.31
N PRO A 125 -7.88 -24.11 -22.19
CA PRO A 125 -6.85 -23.07 -22.25
C PRO A 125 -7.41 -21.68 -22.64
N TYR A 126 -8.73 -21.54 -22.79
CA TYR A 126 -9.41 -20.32 -23.23
C TYR A 126 -9.37 -19.19 -22.18
N LEU A 127 -9.08 -19.49 -20.91
CA LEU A 127 -8.62 -18.46 -19.97
C LEU A 127 -7.18 -18.07 -20.33
N SER A 128 -7.05 -17.27 -21.38
CA SER A 128 -5.80 -16.67 -21.86
C SER A 128 -5.25 -15.60 -20.90
N ILE A 129 -5.44 -15.77 -19.59
CA ILE A 129 -4.83 -14.92 -18.58
C ILE A 129 -3.32 -15.10 -18.74
N PRO A 130 -2.59 -14.06 -19.14
CA PRO A 130 -1.15 -14.18 -19.29
C PRO A 130 -0.57 -14.52 -17.93
N LYS A 131 0.43 -15.41 -17.91
CA LYS A 131 1.19 -15.61 -16.67
C LYS A 131 1.99 -14.35 -16.37
N PRO A 132 2.18 -13.98 -15.09
CA PRO A 132 3.08 -12.89 -14.74
C PRO A 132 4.50 -13.19 -15.20
N TYR A 133 5.27 -12.12 -15.42
CA TYR A 133 6.70 -12.18 -15.75
C TYR A 133 7.49 -12.71 -14.54
N GLN A 134 7.20 -12.17 -13.35
CA GLN A 134 7.78 -12.62 -12.08
C GLN A 134 7.19 -13.97 -11.68
N LYS A 135 8.00 -14.81 -11.02
CA LYS A 135 7.60 -16.12 -10.51
C LYS A 135 7.70 -16.14 -8.98
N PRO A 136 6.76 -16.79 -8.27
CA PRO A 136 5.53 -17.40 -8.80
C PRO A 136 4.48 -16.37 -9.30
N TYR A 137 4.54 -15.14 -8.79
CA TYR A 137 3.67 -14.01 -9.15
C TYR A 137 4.35 -12.68 -8.73
N PRO A 138 3.83 -11.50 -9.10
CA PRO A 138 4.40 -10.22 -8.68
C PRO A 138 4.36 -10.08 -7.15
N PRO A 139 5.42 -9.53 -6.50
CA PRO A 139 5.42 -9.30 -5.07
C PRO A 139 4.22 -8.47 -4.62
N MET A 140 3.58 -8.88 -3.55
CA MET A 140 2.43 -8.19 -2.97
C MET A 140 2.85 -7.40 -1.73
N LEU A 141 2.47 -6.13 -1.70
CA LEU A 141 2.70 -5.22 -0.58
C LEU A 141 1.36 -4.82 0.02
N LEU A 142 1.11 -5.20 1.27
CA LEU A 142 -0.15 -4.95 1.95
C LEU A 142 0.03 -3.89 3.05
N PRO A 143 -0.85 -2.88 3.15
CA PRO A 143 -0.84 -1.96 4.27
C PRO A 143 -1.30 -2.69 5.53
N VAL A 144 -0.62 -2.43 6.65
CA VAL A 144 -0.98 -2.99 7.96
C VAL A 144 -1.30 -1.84 8.89
N ASP A 145 -2.55 -1.79 9.35
CA ASP A 145 -3.10 -0.71 10.17
C ASP A 145 -3.71 -1.17 11.50
N SER A 146 -3.63 -2.48 11.78
CA SER A 146 -4.10 -3.11 13.01
C SER A 146 -3.10 -4.13 13.54
N GLN A 147 -2.94 -4.19 14.87
CA GLN A 147 -2.05 -5.16 15.55
C GLN A 147 -2.38 -6.60 15.15
N GLN A 148 -3.66 -6.91 14.98
CA GLN A 148 -4.14 -8.25 14.63
C GLN A 148 -3.69 -8.71 13.24
N SER A 149 -3.21 -7.80 12.38
CA SER A 149 -2.81 -8.14 11.00
C SER A 149 -1.35 -8.55 10.89
N PHE A 150 -0.46 -8.16 11.82
CA PHE A 150 0.99 -8.43 11.69
C PHE A 150 1.32 -9.92 11.60
N VAL A 151 0.84 -10.73 12.55
CA VAL A 151 1.10 -12.18 12.54
C VAL A 151 0.50 -12.86 11.30
N PRO A 152 -0.79 -12.68 10.95
CA PRO A 152 -1.36 -13.23 9.72
C PRO A 152 -0.57 -12.89 8.46
N MET A 153 -0.11 -11.64 8.29
CA MET A 153 0.69 -11.26 7.12
C MET A 153 2.03 -12.00 7.05
N GLY A 154 2.66 -12.24 8.21
CA GLY A 154 3.89 -13.04 8.29
C GLY A 154 3.61 -14.48 7.92
N THR A 155 2.58 -15.09 8.52
CA THR A 155 2.16 -16.47 8.23
C THR A 155 1.80 -16.68 6.77
N LEU A 156 1.21 -15.69 6.10
CA LEU A 156 0.79 -15.77 4.68
C LEU A 156 1.89 -15.36 3.68
N GLY A 157 3.05 -14.90 4.16
CA GLY A 157 4.18 -14.54 3.30
C GLY A 157 3.99 -13.23 2.53
N TYR A 158 3.26 -12.27 3.08
CA TYR A 158 3.05 -10.95 2.46
C TYR A 158 4.07 -9.92 2.94
N LYS A 159 4.55 -9.07 2.02
CA LYS A 159 5.29 -7.86 2.40
C LYS A 159 4.32 -6.87 3.02
N ILE A 160 4.76 -6.16 4.04
CA ILE A 160 3.90 -5.21 4.76
C ILE A 160 4.37 -3.78 4.57
N ALA A 161 3.42 -2.83 4.54
CA ALA A 161 3.70 -1.41 4.61
C ALA A 161 3.07 -0.81 5.87
N ILE A 162 3.86 -0.12 6.69
CA ILE A 162 3.44 0.46 7.97
C ILE A 162 3.69 1.98 7.99
N GLY A 163 2.85 2.73 8.69
CA GLY A 163 3.13 4.13 9.00
C GLY A 163 3.97 4.24 10.27
N ALA A 164 5.10 4.95 10.22
CA ALA A 164 5.93 5.20 11.41
C ALA A 164 5.31 6.25 12.35
N GLY A 165 5.79 6.27 13.60
CA GLY A 165 5.39 7.23 14.63
C GLY A 165 3.96 7.10 15.12
N SER A 166 3.40 8.17 15.65
CA SER A 166 2.02 8.23 16.18
C SER A 166 0.93 8.22 15.11
N SER A 167 1.26 7.82 13.86
CA SER A 167 0.33 7.77 12.73
C SER A 167 -1.01 7.16 13.14
N THR A 168 -2.10 7.48 12.44
CA THR A 168 -3.43 6.89 12.70
C THR A 168 -3.45 5.35 12.64
N HIS A 169 -2.39 4.74 12.10
CA HIS A 169 -2.13 3.31 12.02
C HIS A 169 -1.32 2.74 13.21
N ASN A 170 -0.79 3.61 14.08
CA ASN A 170 -0.03 3.27 15.28
C ASN A 170 -0.48 4.10 16.50
N LEU A 171 -1.79 4.12 16.75
CA LEU A 171 -2.38 4.79 17.92
C LEU A 171 -1.91 4.23 19.27
N ARG A 172 -1.20 3.08 19.26
CA ARG A 172 -0.70 2.36 20.45
C ARG A 172 0.75 2.71 20.80
N GLY A 173 1.40 3.53 19.97
CA GLY A 173 2.76 4.03 20.18
C GLY A 173 3.84 3.13 19.58
N THR A 174 4.98 3.74 19.25
CA THR A 174 6.13 3.11 18.57
C THR A 174 6.57 1.79 19.21
N THR A 175 6.66 1.71 20.55
CA THR A 175 7.11 0.49 21.25
C THR A 175 6.26 -0.74 20.92
N VAL A 176 4.94 -0.58 20.86
CA VAL A 176 4.02 -1.68 20.54
C VAL A 176 4.19 -2.10 19.07
N GLN A 177 4.27 -1.13 18.16
CA GLN A 177 4.47 -1.40 16.73
C GLN A 177 5.79 -2.12 16.46
N LEU A 178 6.87 -1.79 17.18
CA LEU A 178 8.15 -2.49 17.07
C LEU A 178 8.03 -3.96 17.48
N GLU A 179 7.29 -4.25 18.54
CA GLU A 179 7.03 -5.64 18.95
C GLU A 179 6.14 -6.37 17.93
N ASP A 180 5.14 -5.69 17.37
CA ASP A 180 4.30 -6.24 16.31
C ASP A 180 5.10 -6.57 15.04
N VAL A 181 6.07 -5.74 14.66
CA VAL A 181 7.00 -6.02 13.56
C VAL A 181 7.84 -7.26 13.87
N LYS A 182 8.36 -7.42 15.10
CA LYS A 182 9.08 -8.66 15.47
C LYS A 182 8.19 -9.89 15.35
N ASN A 183 6.94 -9.80 15.80
CA ASN A 183 5.97 -10.89 15.71
C ASN A 183 5.64 -11.26 14.26
N TYR A 184 5.49 -10.26 13.37
CA TYR A 184 5.37 -10.47 11.93
C TYR A 184 6.59 -11.23 11.36
N ARG A 185 7.81 -10.78 11.67
CA ARG A 185 9.03 -11.41 11.17
C ARG A 185 9.19 -12.84 11.69
N LYS A 186 8.82 -13.09 12.96
CA LYS A 186 8.80 -14.42 13.54
C LYS A 186 7.80 -15.34 12.84
N ALA A 187 6.57 -14.86 12.62
CA ALA A 187 5.53 -15.62 11.93
C ALA A 187 5.92 -15.99 10.49
N TRP A 188 6.61 -15.09 9.78
CA TRP A 188 7.20 -15.38 8.46
C TRP A 188 8.17 -16.57 8.50
N LYS A 189 9.10 -16.55 9.46
CA LYS A 189 10.11 -17.61 9.61
C LYS A 189 9.51 -18.93 10.07
N ASP A 190 8.59 -18.89 11.04
CA ASP A 190 7.91 -20.09 11.56
C ASP A 190 7.06 -20.79 10.47
N ALA A 191 6.49 -20.02 9.55
CA ALA A 191 5.72 -20.54 8.41
C ALA A 191 6.61 -21.09 7.28
N GLY A 192 7.95 -20.96 7.38
CA GLY A 192 8.89 -21.53 6.42
C GLY A 192 9.02 -20.75 5.10
N HIS A 193 8.59 -19.49 5.06
CA HIS A 193 8.75 -18.66 3.85
C HIS A 193 10.22 -18.38 3.56
N GLU A 194 10.59 -18.41 2.28
CA GLU A 194 11.95 -18.12 1.84
C GLU A 194 12.32 -16.64 2.02
N GLY A 195 13.62 -16.38 2.22
CA GLY A 195 14.16 -15.03 2.34
C GLY A 195 13.81 -14.30 3.65
N GLU A 196 14.14 -13.02 3.71
CA GLU A 196 13.81 -12.17 4.85
C GLU A 196 12.50 -11.40 4.60
N PRO A 197 11.62 -11.32 5.61
CA PRO A 197 10.40 -10.52 5.54
C PRO A 197 10.72 -9.04 5.29
N THR A 198 9.95 -8.40 4.42
CA THR A 198 10.10 -6.96 4.12
C THR A 198 9.04 -6.14 4.85
N THR A 199 9.50 -5.23 5.71
CA THR A 199 8.68 -4.16 6.29
C THR A 199 9.00 -2.87 5.58
N VAL A 200 8.04 -2.30 4.85
CA VAL A 200 8.17 -0.98 4.20
C VAL A 200 7.67 0.10 5.15
N VAL A 201 8.50 1.09 5.47
CA VAL A 201 8.08 2.23 6.29
C VAL A 201 7.57 3.35 5.38
N ARG A 202 6.30 3.71 5.54
CA ARG A 202 5.62 4.80 4.84
C ARG A 202 5.71 6.06 5.66
N ILE A 203 6.18 7.15 5.06
CA ILE A 203 6.41 8.36 5.83
C ILE A 203 6.25 9.65 5.00
N PRO A 204 5.48 10.64 5.51
CA PRO A 204 5.43 11.97 4.92
C PRO A 204 6.84 12.54 4.74
N THR A 205 7.12 13.03 3.55
CA THR A 205 8.48 13.43 3.17
C THR A 205 8.48 14.74 2.42
N LEU A 206 9.34 15.67 2.85
CA LEU A 206 9.55 16.97 2.23
C LEU A 206 11.02 17.34 2.34
N LEU A 207 11.60 17.75 1.22
CA LEU A 207 12.98 18.21 1.22
C LEU A 207 13.11 19.61 0.64
N ALA A 208 13.97 20.40 1.28
CA ALA A 208 14.46 21.66 0.75
C ALA A 208 16.00 21.67 0.76
N ASP A 209 16.58 22.57 -0.03
CA ASP A 209 18.05 22.68 -0.13
C ASP A 209 18.70 23.33 1.10
N THR A 210 17.95 24.10 1.88
CA THR A 210 18.42 24.68 3.15
C THR A 210 17.43 24.40 4.28
N LYS A 211 17.94 24.46 5.51
CA LYS A 211 17.13 24.23 6.71
C LYS A 211 16.04 25.28 6.86
N GLU A 212 16.36 26.55 6.62
CA GLU A 212 15.42 27.66 6.73
C GLU A 212 14.23 27.50 5.77
N GLU A 213 14.52 27.05 4.54
CA GLU A 213 13.47 26.78 3.56
C GLU A 213 12.64 25.54 3.92
N ALA A 214 13.29 24.49 4.45
CA ALA A 214 12.57 23.31 4.92
C ALA A 214 11.59 23.65 6.06
N GLU A 215 12.02 24.49 7.02
CA GLU A 215 11.19 24.97 8.12
C GLU A 215 10.01 25.80 7.60
N ARG A 216 10.27 26.78 6.73
CA ARG A 216 9.22 27.61 6.12
C ARG A 216 8.17 26.76 5.40
N LEU A 217 8.61 25.84 4.54
CA LEU A 217 7.71 24.95 3.80
C LEU A 217 6.96 23.99 4.72
N SER A 218 7.59 23.49 5.78
CA SER A 218 6.95 22.62 6.76
C SER A 218 5.77 23.31 7.44
N ASP A 219 5.95 24.55 7.89
CA ASP A 219 4.90 25.33 8.54
C ASP A 219 3.72 25.60 7.61
N GLU A 220 4.00 26.08 6.39
CA GLU A 220 2.97 26.38 5.38
C GLU A 220 2.17 25.13 5.02
N LEU A 221 2.85 24.01 4.79
CA LEU A 221 2.18 22.77 4.41
C LEU A 221 1.46 22.13 5.56
N MET A 222 1.92 22.29 6.80
CA MET A 222 1.20 21.71 7.93
C MET A 222 -0.13 22.41 8.18
N VAL A 223 -0.21 23.72 7.94
CA VAL A 223 -1.48 24.45 7.91
C VAL A 223 -2.41 23.89 6.83
N LEU A 224 -1.88 23.72 5.61
CA LEU A 224 -2.67 23.22 4.48
C LEU A 224 -3.14 21.78 4.71
N ALA A 225 -2.24 20.90 5.15
CA ALA A 225 -2.52 19.50 5.43
C ALA A 225 -3.61 19.35 6.50
N ARG A 226 -3.58 20.17 7.57
CA ARG A 226 -4.65 20.23 8.58
C ARG A 226 -5.98 20.65 7.97
N HIS A 227 -5.99 21.67 7.12
CA HIS A 227 -7.23 22.12 6.48
C HIS A 227 -7.85 21.01 5.61
N TYR A 228 -7.05 20.38 4.75
CA TYR A 228 -7.51 19.29 3.88
C TYR A 228 -7.93 18.05 4.68
N PHE A 229 -7.15 17.66 5.69
CA PHE A 229 -7.47 16.54 6.56
C PHE A 229 -8.77 16.76 7.32
N ASN A 230 -8.94 17.94 7.96
CA ASN A 230 -10.16 18.28 8.69
C ASN A 230 -11.37 18.39 7.77
N GLY A 231 -11.20 18.93 6.55
CA GLY A 231 -12.28 18.95 5.55
C GLY A 231 -12.76 17.55 5.18
N ARG A 232 -11.83 16.59 4.99
CA ARG A 232 -12.15 15.18 4.71
C ARG A 232 -12.87 14.51 5.88
N ILE A 233 -12.39 14.71 7.10
CA ILE A 233 -13.05 14.19 8.31
C ILE A 233 -14.44 14.81 8.48
N GLY A 234 -14.57 16.11 8.23
CA GLY A 234 -15.84 16.84 8.35
C GLY A 234 -16.94 16.35 7.41
N ILE A 235 -16.58 15.80 6.26
CA ILE A 235 -17.53 15.16 5.34
C ILE A 235 -17.75 13.67 5.64
N GLY A 236 -17.10 13.10 6.67
CA GLY A 236 -17.25 11.68 7.03
C GLY A 236 -16.34 10.72 6.27
N SER A 237 -15.30 11.21 5.58
CA SER A 237 -14.35 10.34 4.89
C SER A 237 -13.66 9.39 5.87
N THR A 238 -13.71 8.09 5.55
CA THR A 238 -13.04 7.03 6.31
C THR A 238 -11.72 6.61 5.66
N ASP A 239 -11.18 7.42 4.75
CA ASP A 239 -10.06 7.04 3.92
C ASP A 239 -8.79 6.82 4.76
N ALA A 240 -8.59 5.55 5.13
CA ALA A 240 -7.50 5.02 5.93
C ALA A 240 -6.13 5.10 5.23
N GLY A 241 -5.97 5.99 4.24
CA GLY A 241 -4.73 6.16 3.49
C GLY A 241 -3.94 7.41 3.87
N SER A 242 -4.59 8.43 4.45
CA SER A 242 -3.94 9.69 4.80
C SER A 242 -3.58 9.73 6.28
N ALA A 243 -2.28 9.81 6.58
CA ALA A 243 -1.83 10.00 7.95
C ALA A 243 -2.26 11.37 8.49
N SER A 244 -2.60 11.46 9.77
CA SER A 244 -2.98 12.74 10.37
C SER A 244 -1.75 13.67 10.42
N PRO A 245 -1.88 14.94 10.00
CA PRO A 245 -0.84 15.95 10.13
C PRO A 245 -0.22 16.02 11.53
N ASP A 246 -1.06 16.03 12.56
CA ASP A 246 -0.59 16.18 13.94
C ASP A 246 0.12 14.91 14.43
N THR A 247 -0.35 13.75 14.00
CA THR A 247 0.26 12.46 14.38
C THR A 247 1.62 12.20 13.73
N THR A 248 1.88 12.83 12.59
CA THR A 248 3.09 12.59 11.80
C THR A 248 4.14 13.67 11.99
N ALA A 249 3.80 14.81 12.59
CA ALA A 249 4.70 15.93 12.78
C ALA A 249 6.03 15.54 13.45
N GLU A 250 5.98 14.64 14.44
CA GLU A 250 7.17 14.20 15.20
C GLU A 250 8.07 13.22 14.44
N VAL A 251 7.55 12.57 13.39
CA VAL A 251 8.24 11.48 12.69
C VAL A 251 8.46 11.74 11.22
N ASN A 252 7.96 12.84 10.68
CA ASN A 252 8.10 13.15 9.27
C ASN A 252 9.58 13.24 8.83
N LEU A 253 9.80 12.97 7.56
CA LEU A 253 11.08 13.22 6.88
C LEU A 253 11.05 14.61 6.25
N PHE A 254 10.81 15.65 7.06
CA PHE A 254 10.95 17.04 6.62
C PHE A 254 12.32 17.56 7.04
N GLY A 255 13.02 18.24 6.12
CA GLY A 255 14.34 18.81 6.37
C GLY A 255 15.20 18.94 5.12
N THR A 256 16.51 19.01 5.35
CA THR A 256 17.54 18.92 4.31
C THR A 256 17.78 17.45 3.91
N ALA A 257 18.59 17.23 2.88
CA ALA A 257 18.98 15.87 2.49
C ALA A 257 19.75 15.17 3.62
N GLU A 258 20.62 15.89 4.32
CA GLU A 258 21.41 15.40 5.45
C GLU A 258 20.49 14.97 6.61
N ASP A 259 19.53 15.82 7.01
CA ASP A 259 18.57 15.50 8.07
C ASP A 259 17.76 14.23 7.74
N VAL A 260 17.34 14.09 6.48
CA VAL A 260 16.54 12.95 6.03
C VAL A 260 17.36 11.66 6.00
N VAL A 261 18.63 11.72 5.57
CA VAL A 261 19.53 10.55 5.59
C VAL A 261 19.71 10.03 7.02
N GLU A 262 19.95 10.92 7.99
CA GLU A 262 20.09 10.54 9.39
C GLU A 262 18.82 9.89 9.94
N LYS A 263 17.65 10.48 9.66
CA LYS A 263 16.36 9.93 10.08
C LYS A 263 16.07 8.57 9.45
N ILE A 264 16.46 8.33 8.20
CA ILE A 264 16.29 7.02 7.54
C ILE A 264 17.10 5.93 8.27
N GLU A 265 18.33 6.21 8.70
CA GLU A 265 19.12 5.21 9.45
C GLU A 265 18.48 4.90 10.82
N VAL A 266 17.91 5.90 11.49
CA VAL A 266 17.13 5.67 12.73
C VAL A 266 15.94 4.75 12.46
N LEU A 267 15.19 4.98 11.39
CA LEU A 267 14.05 4.14 11.02
C LEU A 267 14.49 2.71 10.67
N ARG A 268 15.61 2.57 9.96
CA ARG A 268 16.22 1.29 9.60
C ARG A 268 16.52 0.46 10.84
N GLU A 269 17.20 1.06 11.82
CA GLU A 269 17.53 0.41 13.09
C GLU A 269 16.28 0.04 13.88
N GLN A 270 15.34 0.98 14.03
CA GLN A 270 14.15 0.77 14.84
C GLN A 270 13.25 -0.34 14.27
N TYR A 271 12.92 -0.25 12.99
CA TYR A 271 11.92 -1.13 12.36
C TYR A 271 12.52 -2.36 11.69
N SER A 272 13.86 -2.49 11.66
CA SER A 272 14.54 -3.51 10.83
C SER A 272 13.99 -3.50 9.39
N THR A 273 13.85 -2.29 8.84
CA THR A 273 13.28 -2.04 7.51
C THR A 273 14.38 -1.93 6.47
N ASP A 274 14.14 -2.50 5.30
CA ASP A 274 15.03 -2.43 4.14
C ASP A 274 14.50 -1.49 3.05
N GLU A 275 13.28 -0.97 3.21
CA GLU A 275 12.59 -0.16 2.20
C GLU A 275 11.82 1.00 2.86
N ILE A 276 12.09 2.23 2.42
CA ILE A 276 11.32 3.43 2.78
C ILE A 276 10.42 3.81 1.60
N MET A 277 9.14 4.05 1.89
CA MET A 277 8.19 4.65 0.94
C MET A 277 7.94 6.11 1.31
N PHE A 278 8.52 7.01 0.52
CA PHE A 278 8.37 8.46 0.66
C PHE A 278 7.00 8.92 0.18
N GLU A 279 6.17 9.43 1.10
CA GLU A 279 4.89 10.05 0.77
C GLU A 279 5.10 11.54 0.51
N VAL A 280 5.48 11.90 -0.73
CA VAL A 280 5.83 13.28 -1.11
C VAL A 280 4.62 14.19 -1.39
N ASN A 281 3.44 13.61 -1.63
CA ASN A 281 2.18 14.33 -1.75
C ASN A 281 1.15 13.77 -0.75
N TRP A 282 1.57 13.68 0.51
CA TRP A 282 0.68 13.26 1.59
C TRP A 282 -0.48 14.27 1.73
N THR A 283 -1.65 13.81 2.20
CA THR A 283 -2.93 14.56 2.21
C THR A 283 -3.43 15.08 0.84
N SER A 284 -2.74 14.77 -0.27
CA SER A 284 -3.05 15.25 -1.63
C SER A 284 -3.10 16.79 -1.75
N SER A 285 -2.38 17.49 -0.88
CA SER A 285 -2.43 18.95 -0.76
C SER A 285 -1.07 19.61 -1.01
N VAL A 286 0.01 18.84 -1.19
CA VAL A 286 1.34 19.41 -1.35
C VAL A 286 1.45 20.08 -2.74
N PRO A 287 1.87 21.36 -2.83
CA PRO A 287 2.08 22.05 -4.08
C PRO A 287 3.04 21.29 -5.01
N ARG A 288 2.74 21.31 -6.30
CA ARG A 288 3.44 20.50 -7.31
C ARG A 288 4.94 20.81 -7.38
N ASP A 289 5.31 22.08 -7.24
CA ASP A 289 6.69 22.56 -7.22
C ASP A 289 7.45 21.98 -6.02
N VAL A 290 6.82 21.95 -4.83
CA VAL A 290 7.40 21.33 -3.63
C VAL A 290 7.55 19.82 -3.81
N VAL A 291 6.53 19.13 -4.36
CA VAL A 291 6.61 17.69 -4.69
C VAL A 291 7.78 17.43 -5.63
N THR A 292 7.88 18.21 -6.70
CA THR A 292 8.91 18.03 -7.73
C THR A 292 10.32 18.30 -7.17
N ASN A 293 10.47 19.35 -6.35
CA ASN A 293 11.73 19.65 -5.70
C ASN A 293 12.14 18.55 -4.71
N THR A 294 11.19 18.03 -3.92
CA THR A 294 11.41 16.93 -2.98
C THR A 294 11.90 15.68 -3.73
N ILE A 295 11.24 15.28 -4.82
CA ILE A 295 11.64 14.13 -5.64
C ILE A 295 13.05 14.32 -6.21
N ARG A 296 13.39 15.54 -6.67
CA ARG A 296 14.72 15.87 -7.17
C ARG A 296 15.78 15.68 -6.09
N ILE A 297 15.59 16.28 -4.91
CA ILE A 297 16.55 16.19 -3.81
C ILE A 297 16.69 14.73 -3.32
N LEU A 298 15.58 13.98 -3.21
CA LEU A 298 15.62 12.55 -2.89
C LEU A 298 16.50 11.79 -3.89
N SER A 299 16.29 12.02 -5.19
CA SER A 299 17.00 11.32 -6.25
C SER A 299 18.49 11.69 -6.32
N ASP A 300 18.81 12.97 -6.17
CA ASP A 300 20.16 13.49 -6.38
C ASP A 300 21.04 13.39 -5.13
N LYS A 301 20.46 13.50 -3.93
CA LYS A 301 21.22 13.68 -2.68
C LYS A 301 20.98 12.60 -1.63
N VAL A 302 19.76 12.03 -1.53
CA VAL A 302 19.40 11.06 -0.48
C VAL A 302 19.63 9.63 -0.94
N ILE A 303 18.93 9.19 -1.99
CA ILE A 303 19.01 7.81 -2.51
C ILE A 303 20.46 7.37 -2.77
N PRO A 304 21.35 8.19 -3.35
CA PRO A 304 22.75 7.79 -3.60
C PRO A 304 23.57 7.46 -2.34
N LYS A 305 23.09 7.82 -1.14
CA LYS A 305 23.72 7.48 0.14
C LYS A 305 23.45 6.05 0.58
N PHE A 306 22.38 5.44 0.08
CA PHE A 306 21.96 4.08 0.40
C PHE A 306 22.25 3.19 -0.82
N LYS A 307 23.14 2.21 -0.67
CA LYS A 307 23.50 1.25 -1.72
C LYS A 307 23.06 -0.15 -1.33
#